data_AF-A0A136PWT1-F1
#
_entry.id   AF-A0A136PWT1-F1
#
_cell.length_a   1.000
_cell.length_b   1.000
_cell.length_c   1.000
_cell.angle_alpha   90.00
_cell.angle_beta   90.00
_cell.angle_gamma   90.00
#
_symmetry.space_group_name_H-M   'P 1'
#
loop_
_entity.id
_entity.type
_entity.pdbx_description
1 polymer ?
#
loop_
_entity_poly.entity_id
_entity_poly.type
_entity_poly.pdbx_seq_one_letter_code
_entity_poly.pdbx_strand_id
1 'polypeptide(L)'
;MRRPVALRIQAGLATVAVGAAIGLAMQTPQASAATGSATGYATQNGGTRGGAGGQTVRATTGTQIHAALCNRASSSTPVIIEVQGTINHGNTTKVSGNSCNTAAGVIELKGISNVTIVGVGSGAVFDQIGIHIRDSSNIIIQNVTVRNVKKSGSPTSNGGDAIGMESTVRNVWVDHVTLEASGGESEGFDGLFDLKDNVQYVTLSYSILRNSGRGGLVGSSESDRSNGFITYNNNLYENIDSRTPLLRGGIAHIYNNHYVSLHESGINSRAGARAKVENNYFRNSKDVLGTFYTSEAGYWQVAGNIFDNVTWSSRSGDTNPAGPNPTSNTTVSIPYSYRLDGANCVPNIVSQTAGANKGNRVSDGNCTPTTPTPGPTSPTPGPTTPTPGPTTPTPGPTNPPGGTNLSLGAGADGSSKGSGTSYGNVIDGNLNTYWSPSGSTGQISVKWGTATRVSQINIRQASGGGTIGSWRVLNSDTGAVLASGSGAGGVISFAATSLRKITFDITAASGTPRVAEFETYS
;
A
#
# COMPACT_ATOMS: atom_id res chain seq x y z
N MET A 1 -21.45 96.94 26.25
CA MET A 1 -21.90 97.39 24.92
C MET A 1 -21.52 96.34 23.88
N ARG A 2 -22.50 95.93 23.06
CA ARG A 2 -22.42 95.37 21.69
C ARG A 2 -21.39 94.25 21.38
N ARG A 3 -21.91 93.06 21.05
CA ARG A 3 -21.29 92.02 20.17
C ARG A 3 -21.06 92.61 18.75
N PRO A 4 -20.10 92.12 17.92
CA PRO A 4 -20.27 90.89 17.09
C PRO A 4 -18.97 90.05 16.84
N VAL A 5 -19.05 88.71 16.76
CA VAL A 5 -18.97 87.81 15.57
C VAL A 5 -17.60 87.69 14.88
N ALA A 6 -17.03 86.47 14.84
CA ALA A 6 -16.63 85.79 13.58
C ALA A 6 -16.12 84.35 13.84
N LEU A 7 -16.73 83.40 13.13
CA LEU A 7 -16.28 82.02 12.91
C LEU A 7 -14.91 81.99 12.21
N ARG A 8 -14.09 80.96 12.52
CA ARG A 8 -13.53 80.05 11.51
C ARG A 8 -13.07 78.74 12.16
N ILE A 9 -13.65 77.65 11.66
CA ILE A 9 -13.41 76.25 12.00
C ILE A 9 -12.14 75.80 11.27
N GLN A 10 -11.16 75.23 11.98
CA GLN A 10 -10.08 74.44 11.38
C GLN A 10 -10.33 72.96 11.68
N ALA A 11 -10.40 72.18 10.60
CA ALA A 11 -10.59 70.74 10.61
C ALA A 11 -9.29 70.02 10.99
N GLY A 12 -9.32 69.27 12.10
CA GLY A 12 -8.29 68.28 12.44
C GLY A 12 -8.74 66.91 11.92
N LEU A 13 -8.10 66.44 10.85
CA LEU A 13 -8.22 65.06 10.37
C LEU A 13 -7.35 64.15 11.25
N ALA A 14 -7.99 63.34 12.09
CA ALA A 14 -7.36 62.22 12.79
C ALA A 14 -7.44 60.98 11.91
N THR A 15 -6.29 60.53 11.40
CA THR A 15 -6.15 59.31 10.61
C THR A 15 -6.20 58.09 11.54
N VAL A 16 -7.29 57.34 11.53
CA VAL A 16 -7.40 56.03 12.18
C VAL A 16 -6.80 54.98 11.25
N ALA A 17 -5.62 54.46 11.57
CA ALA A 17 -5.04 53.31 10.90
C ALA A 17 -5.63 52.02 11.52
N VAL A 18 -6.59 51.40 10.83
CA VAL A 18 -7.04 50.04 11.13
C VAL A 18 -6.03 49.06 10.54
N GLY A 19 -5.17 48.49 11.38
CA GLY A 19 -4.29 47.39 10.99
C GLY A 19 -5.09 46.11 10.78
N ALA A 20 -5.33 45.74 9.53
CA ALA A 20 -5.84 44.43 9.16
C ALA A 20 -4.71 43.39 9.35
N ALA A 21 -4.76 42.64 10.46
CA ALA A 21 -3.91 41.46 10.62
C ALA A 21 -4.38 40.38 9.65
N ILE A 22 -3.67 40.22 8.52
CA ILE A 22 -3.83 39.08 7.64
C ILE A 22 -3.25 37.87 8.38
N GLY A 23 -4.12 37.12 9.06
CA GLY A 23 -3.80 35.79 9.54
C GLY A 23 -3.58 34.89 8.33
N LEU A 24 -2.31 34.70 7.95
CA LEU A 24 -1.91 33.60 7.08
C LEU A 24 -2.23 32.30 7.82
N ALA A 25 -3.42 31.75 7.58
CA ALA A 25 -3.73 30.38 7.93
C ALA A 25 -2.79 29.48 7.12
N MET A 26 -1.68 29.08 7.73
CA MET A 26 -0.88 27.98 7.21
C MET A 26 -1.81 26.78 7.09
N GLN A 27 -2.05 26.31 5.86
CA GLN A 27 -2.71 25.04 5.62
C GLN A 27 -1.79 23.96 6.19
N THR A 28 -2.08 23.53 7.42
CA THR A 28 -1.45 22.35 7.99
C THR A 28 -1.91 21.16 7.16
N PRO A 29 -1.01 20.31 6.66
CA PRO A 29 -1.42 19.09 5.98
C PRO A 29 -2.32 18.30 6.93
N GLN A 30 -3.52 17.99 6.45
CA GLN A 30 -4.54 17.25 7.17
C GLN A 30 -4.02 15.87 7.58
N ALA A 31 -4.57 15.35 8.70
CA ALA A 31 -4.38 13.98 9.16
C ALA A 31 -4.51 13.00 8.00
N SER A 32 -3.49 12.18 7.76
CA SER A 32 -3.55 11.17 6.70
C SER A 32 -3.56 9.79 7.36
N ALA A 33 -4.71 9.13 7.28
CA ALA A 33 -4.79 7.69 7.43
C ALA A 33 -3.81 7.01 6.46
N ALA A 34 -3.42 5.76 6.72
CA ALA A 34 -2.62 5.00 5.76
C ALA A 34 -3.27 5.06 4.38
N THR A 35 -2.48 5.43 3.39
CA THR A 35 -2.95 5.68 2.02
C THR A 35 -2.71 4.45 1.16
N GLY A 36 -3.65 4.15 0.28
CA GLY A 36 -3.52 3.07 -0.69
C GLY A 36 -4.04 1.71 -0.18
N SER A 37 -3.68 0.65 -0.89
CA SER A 37 -4.07 -0.72 -0.58
C SER A 37 -2.85 -1.62 -0.69
N ALA A 38 -2.81 -2.66 0.14
CA ALA A 38 -1.72 -3.62 0.13
C ALA A 38 -1.50 -4.20 -1.27
N THR A 39 -0.25 -4.52 -1.59
CA THR A 39 0.16 -5.19 -2.83
C THR A 39 0.79 -6.55 -2.50
N GLY A 40 1.18 -7.29 -3.53
CA GLY A 40 1.95 -8.52 -3.34
C GLY A 40 1.21 -9.59 -2.56
N TYR A 41 1.97 -10.44 -1.87
CA TYR A 41 1.43 -11.52 -1.04
C TYR A 41 0.61 -11.03 0.16
N ALA A 42 0.78 -9.78 0.61
CA ALA A 42 -0.05 -9.22 1.67
C ALA A 42 -1.53 -9.07 1.25
N THR A 43 -1.85 -9.13 -0.05
CA THR A 43 -3.22 -9.18 -0.58
C THR A 43 -3.88 -10.55 -0.48
N GLN A 44 -3.08 -11.60 -0.31
CA GLN A 44 -3.55 -12.98 -0.26
C GLN A 44 -4.03 -13.33 1.15
N ASN A 45 -4.55 -14.55 1.36
CA ASN A 45 -5.00 -15.01 2.68
C ASN A 45 -6.01 -14.05 3.37
N GLY A 46 -7.00 -13.55 2.61
CA GLY A 46 -7.99 -12.59 3.12
C GLY A 46 -7.56 -11.12 3.07
N GLY A 47 -6.29 -10.84 2.75
CA GLY A 47 -5.75 -9.51 2.52
C GLY A 47 -5.30 -8.77 3.78
N THR A 48 -4.73 -7.58 3.57
CA THR A 48 -4.22 -6.71 4.64
C THR A 48 -4.91 -5.35 4.55
N ARG A 49 -5.65 -4.98 5.59
CA ARG A 49 -6.40 -3.73 5.76
C ARG A 49 -5.99 -2.93 7.00
N GLY A 50 -5.10 -3.49 7.83
CA GLY A 50 -4.64 -2.88 9.07
C GLY A 50 -5.80 -2.48 9.98
N GLY A 51 -5.75 -1.25 10.48
CA GLY A 51 -6.74 -0.64 11.35
C GLY A 51 -7.97 -0.04 10.68
N ALA A 52 -8.15 -0.22 9.36
CA ALA A 52 -9.28 0.36 8.64
C ALA A 52 -10.63 -0.01 9.27
N GLY A 53 -11.54 0.97 9.38
CA GLY A 53 -12.82 0.83 10.07
C GLY A 53 -12.74 0.97 11.61
N GLY A 54 -11.54 1.18 12.16
CA GLY A 54 -11.29 1.40 13.57
C GLY A 54 -11.20 2.87 13.98
N GLN A 55 -10.85 3.09 15.25
CA GLN A 55 -10.52 4.43 15.73
C GLN A 55 -9.19 4.90 15.15
N THR A 56 -9.09 6.21 14.90
CA THR A 56 -7.82 6.87 14.59
C THR A 56 -7.33 7.63 15.81
N VAL A 57 -6.10 7.35 16.24
CA VAL A 57 -5.47 7.93 17.43
C VAL A 57 -4.14 8.56 17.03
N ARG A 58 -3.85 9.75 17.57
CA ARG A 58 -2.55 10.40 17.39
C ARG A 58 -1.58 10.00 18.51
N ALA A 59 -0.32 9.78 18.16
CA ALA A 59 0.75 9.51 19.11
C ALA A 59 2.01 10.31 18.77
N THR A 60 2.62 10.91 19.78
CA THR A 60 3.92 11.59 19.69
C THR A 60 4.98 10.94 20.58
N THR A 61 4.63 9.86 21.29
CA THR A 61 5.54 9.07 22.13
C THR A 61 5.25 7.58 21.99
N GLY A 62 6.22 6.72 22.27
CA GLY A 62 6.00 5.27 22.22
C GLY A 62 5.02 4.80 23.28
N THR A 63 4.99 5.45 24.45
CA THR A 63 3.97 5.18 25.48
C THR A 63 2.55 5.47 24.96
N GLN A 64 2.36 6.51 24.14
CA GLN A 64 1.05 6.78 23.52
C GLN A 64 0.68 5.76 22.45
N ILE A 65 1.66 5.24 21.70
CA ILE A 65 1.44 4.11 20.79
C ILE A 65 0.95 2.89 21.59
N HIS A 66 1.64 2.54 22.68
CA HIS A 66 1.22 1.46 23.57
C HIS A 66 -0.17 1.70 24.17
N ALA A 67 -0.47 2.91 24.63
CA ALA A 67 -1.80 3.26 25.13
C ALA A 67 -2.89 3.09 24.06
N ALA A 68 -2.63 3.50 22.81
CA ALA A 68 -3.58 3.31 21.72
C ALA A 68 -3.85 1.82 21.43
N LEU A 69 -2.86 0.94 21.61
CA LEU A 69 -3.04 -0.51 21.49
C LEU A 69 -3.85 -1.08 22.67
N CYS A 70 -3.59 -0.63 23.90
CA CYS A 70 -4.17 -1.17 25.13
C CYS A 70 -5.57 -0.63 25.46
N ASN A 71 -5.97 0.51 24.90
CA ASN A 71 -7.27 1.14 25.16
C ASN A 71 -8.39 0.61 24.24
N ARG A 72 -8.07 -0.34 23.36
CA ARG A 72 -9.04 -0.96 22.45
C ARG A 72 -9.92 -1.95 23.20
N ALA A 73 -11.14 -2.17 22.71
CA ALA A 73 -12.11 -3.09 23.32
C ALA A 73 -11.60 -4.55 23.35
N SER A 74 -10.83 -4.97 22.35
CA SER A 74 -10.17 -6.28 22.26
C SER A 74 -8.86 -6.18 21.48
N SER A 75 -8.02 -7.22 21.55
CA SER A 75 -6.76 -7.29 20.78
C SER A 75 -6.97 -7.29 19.26
N SER A 76 -8.19 -7.60 18.80
CA SER A 76 -8.62 -7.60 17.40
C SER A 76 -9.44 -6.36 16.99
N THR A 77 -9.73 -5.43 17.91
CA THR A 77 -10.45 -4.20 17.55
C THR A 77 -9.55 -3.34 16.66
N PRO A 78 -10.00 -2.91 15.46
CA PRO A 78 -9.14 -2.16 14.55
C PRO A 78 -8.70 -0.79 15.11
N VAL A 79 -7.47 -0.38 14.84
CA VAL A 79 -6.94 0.95 15.20
C VAL A 79 -5.94 1.49 14.17
N ILE A 80 -6.06 2.77 13.83
CA ILE A 80 -5.06 3.53 13.09
C ILE A 80 -4.33 4.44 14.08
N ILE A 81 -3.01 4.31 14.16
CA ILE A 81 -2.15 5.10 15.03
C ILE A 81 -1.33 6.04 14.12
N GLU A 82 -1.73 7.30 14.10
CA GLU A 82 -1.02 8.38 13.42
C GLU A 82 0.12 8.87 14.30
N VAL A 83 1.36 8.59 13.88
CA VAL A 83 2.56 8.94 14.63
C VAL A 83 3.16 10.23 14.08
N GLN A 84 3.53 11.14 14.98
CA GLN A 84 4.20 12.38 14.63
C GLN A 84 5.38 12.64 15.57
N GLY A 85 6.52 13.02 15.00
CA GLY A 85 7.73 13.32 15.77
C GLY A 85 8.60 12.09 16.06
N THR A 86 9.41 12.18 17.11
CA THR A 86 10.42 11.17 17.42
C THR A 86 10.00 10.25 18.57
N ILE A 87 9.98 8.96 18.29
CA ILE A 87 9.79 7.87 19.24
C ILE A 87 11.17 7.32 19.60
N ASN A 88 11.45 7.17 20.90
CA ASN A 88 12.74 6.67 21.38
C ASN A 88 12.57 5.99 22.75
N HIS A 89 13.66 5.48 23.31
CA HIS A 89 13.65 4.82 24.62
C HIS A 89 13.11 5.71 25.76
N GLY A 90 13.47 6.99 25.77
CA GLY A 90 13.10 7.92 26.84
C GLY A 90 11.61 8.23 26.89
N ASN A 91 10.88 8.02 25.79
CA ASN A 91 9.44 8.26 25.70
C ASN A 91 8.62 6.98 25.42
N THR A 92 9.21 5.81 25.68
CA THR A 92 8.55 4.51 25.45
C THR A 92 8.57 3.63 26.70
N THR A 93 7.47 3.65 27.43
CA THR A 93 7.22 2.80 28.60
C THR A 93 6.19 1.72 28.27
N LYS A 94 6.22 0.63 29.04
CA LYS A 94 5.21 -0.42 28.98
C LYS A 94 3.83 0.14 29.39
N VAL A 95 2.80 -0.23 28.65
CA VAL A 95 1.39 -0.06 29.04
C VAL A 95 0.74 -1.45 29.10
N SER A 96 -0.10 -1.68 30.10
CA SER A 96 -0.81 -2.96 30.29
C SER A 96 -2.30 -2.76 30.07
N GLY A 97 -2.95 -3.73 29.44
CA GLY A 97 -4.39 -3.77 29.22
C GLY A 97 -4.81 -5.11 28.59
N ASN A 98 -6.11 -5.40 28.57
CA ASN A 98 -6.63 -6.69 28.09
C ASN A 98 -6.49 -6.88 26.57
N SER A 99 -6.20 -5.81 25.82
CA SER A 99 -6.13 -5.80 24.35
C SER A 99 -4.72 -5.63 23.79
N CYS A 100 -3.69 -5.73 24.63
CA CYS A 100 -2.30 -5.53 24.24
C CYS A 100 -1.33 -6.39 25.08
N ASN A 101 -0.13 -6.62 24.54
CA ASN A 101 1.01 -7.15 25.27
C ASN A 101 2.24 -6.33 24.89
N THR A 102 2.52 -5.26 25.64
CA THR A 102 3.61 -4.32 25.31
C THR A 102 4.82 -4.48 26.23
N ALA A 103 5.96 -3.94 25.81
CA ALA A 103 7.20 -3.90 26.57
C ALA A 103 7.80 -2.49 26.55
N ALA A 104 8.66 -2.16 27.53
CA ALA A 104 9.40 -0.90 27.48
C ALA A 104 10.58 -1.02 26.50
N GLY A 105 11.01 0.09 25.90
CA GLY A 105 12.19 0.13 25.03
C GLY A 105 12.04 -0.58 23.67
N VAL A 106 10.83 -0.95 23.27
CA VAL A 106 10.48 -1.49 21.94
C VAL A 106 9.04 -1.11 21.63
N ILE A 107 8.67 -0.98 20.36
CA ILE A 107 7.27 -0.87 19.93
C ILE A 107 6.76 -2.27 19.62
N GLU A 108 6.03 -2.85 20.57
CA GLU A 108 5.63 -4.26 20.53
C GLU A 108 4.19 -4.42 20.03
N LEU A 109 4.03 -5.14 18.92
CA LEU A 109 2.76 -5.60 18.36
C LEU A 109 2.65 -7.11 18.56
N LYS A 110 2.21 -7.53 19.75
CA LYS A 110 2.22 -8.94 20.16
C LYS A 110 0.85 -9.49 20.51
N GLY A 111 0.45 -10.59 19.85
CA GLY A 111 -0.84 -11.25 20.10
C GLY A 111 -2.04 -10.39 19.68
N ILE A 112 -1.88 -9.57 18.63
CA ILE A 112 -2.88 -8.58 18.22
C ILE A 112 -3.20 -8.68 16.73
N SER A 113 -4.30 -8.03 16.33
CA SER A 113 -4.60 -7.84 14.93
C SER A 113 -5.21 -6.48 14.64
N ASN A 114 -5.30 -6.18 13.33
CA ASN A 114 -6.00 -5.02 12.77
C ASN A 114 -5.39 -3.69 13.24
N VAL A 115 -4.09 -3.51 13.02
CA VAL A 115 -3.36 -2.30 13.43
C VAL A 115 -2.71 -1.64 12.23
N THR A 116 -2.82 -0.32 12.17
CA THR A 116 -2.02 0.52 11.28
C THR A 116 -1.18 1.46 12.13
N ILE A 117 0.13 1.49 11.91
CA ILE A 117 1.02 2.56 12.37
C ILE A 117 1.42 3.36 11.13
N VAL A 118 1.11 4.66 11.13
CA VAL A 118 1.39 5.54 9.99
C VAL A 118 2.04 6.84 10.42
N GLY A 119 3.14 7.24 9.79
CA GLY A 119 3.73 8.56 10.03
C GLY A 119 2.93 9.68 9.37
N VAL A 120 2.73 10.80 10.06
CA VAL A 120 1.97 11.96 9.56
C VAL A 120 2.71 13.29 9.80
N GLY A 121 2.25 14.37 9.15
CA GLY A 121 2.79 15.72 9.34
C GLY A 121 4.25 15.82 8.90
N SER A 122 5.13 16.24 9.83
CA SER A 122 6.58 16.34 9.60
C SER A 122 7.31 14.99 9.61
N GLY A 123 6.56 13.87 9.67
CA GLY A 123 7.07 12.51 9.68
C GLY A 123 7.13 11.88 11.08
N ALA A 124 7.26 10.56 11.10
CA ALA A 124 7.51 9.75 12.30
C ALA A 124 8.91 9.13 12.23
N VAL A 125 9.70 9.33 13.29
CA VAL A 125 11.05 8.75 13.42
C VAL A 125 11.10 7.88 14.67
N PHE A 126 11.41 6.61 14.51
CA PHE A 126 11.74 5.68 15.58
C PHE A 126 13.26 5.64 15.68
N ASP A 127 13.80 6.38 16.65
CA ASP A 127 15.23 6.58 16.83
C ASP A 127 15.77 5.63 17.89
N GLN A 128 16.63 4.72 17.46
CA GLN A 128 17.25 3.66 18.25
C GLN A 128 16.27 2.64 18.84
N ILE A 129 15.00 2.69 18.47
CA ILE A 129 13.94 1.79 18.95
C ILE A 129 13.29 1.04 17.77
N GLY A 130 13.19 -0.28 17.88
CA GLY A 130 12.62 -1.13 16.82
C GLY A 130 11.12 -1.34 16.95
N ILE A 131 10.52 -1.83 15.87
CA ILE A 131 9.12 -2.29 15.82
C ILE A 131 9.13 -3.81 15.74
N HIS A 132 8.54 -4.46 16.74
CA HIS A 132 8.48 -5.91 16.85
C HIS A 132 7.05 -6.41 16.62
N ILE A 133 6.86 -7.31 15.66
CA ILE A 133 5.56 -7.92 15.37
C ILE A 133 5.63 -9.40 15.72
N ARG A 134 4.80 -9.84 16.67
CA ARG A 134 4.84 -11.21 17.15
C ARG A 134 3.45 -11.81 17.28
N ASP A 135 3.25 -13.01 16.76
CA ASP A 135 1.96 -13.73 16.85
C ASP A 135 0.76 -12.83 16.52
N SER A 136 0.87 -12.10 15.41
CA SER A 136 -0.03 -11.00 15.07
C SER A 136 -0.42 -11.05 13.60
N SER A 137 -1.55 -10.42 13.26
CA SER A 137 -2.01 -10.43 11.87
C SER A 137 -2.72 -9.16 11.43
N ASN A 138 -2.78 -8.95 10.12
CA ASN A 138 -3.41 -7.78 9.51
C ASN A 138 -2.81 -6.47 10.06
N ILE A 139 -1.53 -6.27 9.79
CA ILE A 139 -0.73 -5.13 10.29
C ILE A 139 -0.25 -4.29 9.10
N ILE A 140 -0.37 -2.97 9.21
CA ILE A 140 0.21 -2.00 8.27
C ILE A 140 1.21 -1.11 9.01
N ILE A 141 2.43 -1.00 8.49
CA ILE A 141 3.42 -0.01 8.93
C ILE A 141 3.76 0.86 7.72
N GLN A 142 3.41 2.16 7.76
CA GLN A 142 3.55 3.03 6.59
C GLN A 142 4.16 4.40 6.91
N ASN A 143 4.99 4.93 6.00
CA ASN A 143 5.50 6.30 6.08
C ASN A 143 6.28 6.62 7.38
N VAL A 144 7.05 5.66 7.89
CA VAL A 144 7.87 5.82 9.11
C VAL A 144 9.35 5.66 8.80
N THR A 145 10.20 6.37 9.53
CA THR A 145 11.64 6.10 9.56
C THR A 145 11.97 5.32 10.82
N VAL A 146 12.66 4.19 10.72
CA VAL A 146 13.23 3.46 11.86
C VAL A 146 14.73 3.42 11.68
N ARG A 147 15.50 3.90 12.65
CA ARG A 147 16.94 4.03 12.50
C ARG A 147 17.73 3.60 13.72
N ASN A 148 18.92 3.07 13.47
CA ASN A 148 19.98 2.84 14.46
C ASN A 148 19.55 1.95 15.64
N VAL A 149 18.73 0.94 15.37
CA VAL A 149 18.27 -0.03 16.36
C VAL A 149 19.42 -0.97 16.69
N LYS A 150 19.83 -1.02 17.96
CA LYS A 150 21.02 -1.77 18.39
C LYS A 150 20.66 -3.09 19.07
N LYS A 151 21.42 -4.11 18.73
CA LYS A 151 21.46 -5.42 19.41
C LYS A 151 22.36 -5.38 20.64
N SER A 152 23.48 -4.67 20.53
CA SER A 152 24.49 -4.54 21.58
C SER A 152 24.97 -3.09 21.71
N GLY A 153 25.56 -2.77 22.87
CA GLY A 153 25.78 -1.37 23.27
C GLY A 153 24.57 -0.81 24.01
N SER A 154 24.40 0.51 24.02
CA SER A 154 23.26 1.17 24.67
C SER A 154 22.77 2.37 23.85
N PRO A 155 21.45 2.61 23.77
CA PRO A 155 20.37 1.70 24.21
C PRO A 155 20.23 0.50 23.26
N THR A 156 19.66 -0.62 23.73
CA THR A 156 19.31 -1.78 22.88
C THR A 156 17.81 -1.89 22.69
N SER A 157 17.38 -2.36 21.51
CA SER A 157 15.97 -2.58 21.21
C SER A 157 15.81 -3.68 20.15
N ASN A 158 14.71 -4.42 20.22
CA ASN A 158 14.27 -5.38 19.20
C ASN A 158 15.36 -6.32 18.66
N GLY A 159 16.31 -6.76 19.50
CA GLY A 159 17.42 -7.60 19.07
C GLY A 159 18.35 -6.99 18.00
N GLY A 160 18.25 -5.68 17.75
CA GLY A 160 18.94 -4.96 16.67
C GLY A 160 18.14 -4.83 15.38
N ASP A 161 16.96 -5.46 15.28
CA ASP A 161 16.15 -5.41 14.07
C ASP A 161 15.38 -4.09 13.98
N ALA A 162 15.43 -3.38 12.84
CA ALA A 162 14.62 -2.17 12.69
C ALA A 162 13.11 -2.52 12.69
N ILE A 163 12.72 -3.50 11.87
CA ILE A 163 11.41 -4.17 11.95
C ILE A 163 11.66 -5.68 12.00
N GLY A 164 11.27 -6.30 13.11
CA GLY A 164 11.38 -7.75 13.33
C GLY A 164 10.01 -8.40 13.39
N MET A 165 9.86 -9.57 12.78
CA MET A 165 8.64 -10.37 12.81
C MET A 165 8.96 -11.80 13.23
N GLU A 166 8.24 -12.32 14.22
CA GLU A 166 8.42 -13.71 14.66
C GLU A 166 7.12 -14.38 15.14
N SER A 167 7.10 -15.72 15.11
CA SER A 167 6.00 -16.56 15.59
C SER A 167 4.66 -16.29 14.89
N THR A 168 4.34 -17.08 13.86
CA THR A 168 2.98 -17.15 13.28
C THR A 168 2.37 -15.83 12.76
N VAL A 169 3.20 -14.82 12.45
CA VAL A 169 2.72 -13.54 11.89
C VAL A 169 2.12 -13.72 10.48
N ARG A 170 0.98 -13.12 10.20
CA ARG A 170 0.27 -13.22 8.92
C ARG A 170 -0.18 -11.87 8.39
N ASN A 171 -0.16 -11.66 7.08
CA ASN A 171 -0.79 -10.50 6.43
C ASN A 171 -0.24 -9.17 6.97
N VAL A 172 1.00 -8.87 6.59
CA VAL A 172 1.68 -7.62 6.97
C VAL A 172 2.09 -6.84 5.74
N TRP A 173 1.76 -5.55 5.71
CA TRP A 173 2.19 -4.63 4.67
C TRP A 173 3.04 -3.53 5.28
N VAL A 174 4.33 -3.55 4.95
CA VAL A 174 5.29 -2.51 5.31
C VAL A 174 5.61 -1.70 4.07
N ASP A 175 5.33 -0.41 4.11
CA ASP A 175 5.24 0.40 2.90
C ASP A 175 5.78 1.81 3.11
N HIS A 176 6.53 2.36 2.16
CA HIS A 176 7.07 3.71 2.29
C HIS A 176 7.85 3.95 3.58
N VAL A 177 8.58 2.95 4.07
CA VAL A 177 9.41 3.10 5.27
C VAL A 177 10.84 3.41 4.90
N THR A 178 11.56 4.03 5.82
CA THR A 178 13.02 4.17 5.74
C THR A 178 13.64 3.44 6.90
N LEU A 179 14.38 2.38 6.61
CA LEU A 179 15.09 1.55 7.58
C LEU A 179 16.59 1.81 7.42
N GLU A 180 17.23 2.21 8.50
CA GLU A 180 18.62 2.68 8.45
C GLU A 180 19.42 2.18 9.65
N ALA A 181 20.64 1.74 9.41
CA ALA A 181 21.64 1.53 10.46
C ALA A 181 22.84 2.45 10.23
N SER A 182 23.84 2.37 11.10
CA SER A 182 25.10 3.09 10.97
C SER A 182 26.28 2.12 11.06
N GLY A 183 26.20 0.99 10.33
CA GLY A 183 27.20 -0.08 10.36
C GLY A 183 26.58 -1.48 10.40
N GLY A 184 27.40 -2.45 10.76
CA GLY A 184 27.03 -3.85 10.89
C GLY A 184 27.14 -4.37 12.31
N GLU A 185 27.41 -5.68 12.43
CA GLU A 185 27.44 -6.38 13.72
C GLU A 185 28.59 -5.90 14.61
N SER A 186 29.73 -5.49 14.03
CA SER A 186 30.86 -4.91 14.78
C SER A 186 30.51 -3.59 15.47
N GLU A 187 29.58 -2.82 14.91
CA GLU A 187 29.08 -1.56 15.49
C GLU A 187 27.83 -1.76 16.38
N GLY A 188 27.37 -3.02 16.52
CA GLY A 188 26.27 -3.43 17.40
C GLY A 188 24.88 -3.43 16.76
N PHE A 189 24.79 -3.38 15.42
CA PHE A 189 23.54 -3.49 14.67
C PHE A 189 23.27 -4.93 14.21
N ASP A 190 22.00 -5.28 13.93
CA ASP A 190 21.64 -6.58 13.32
C ASP A 190 20.94 -6.37 11.96
N GLY A 191 19.71 -6.85 11.77
CA GLY A 191 18.96 -6.72 10.51
C GLY A 191 18.16 -5.43 10.39
N LEU A 192 17.78 -5.04 9.18
CA LEU A 192 16.75 -4.00 9.00
C LEU A 192 15.34 -4.61 8.96
N PHE A 193 15.16 -5.73 8.25
CA PHE A 193 13.84 -6.35 8.04
C PHE A 193 13.88 -7.87 8.15
N ASP A 194 13.59 -8.40 9.35
CA ASP A 194 13.81 -9.80 9.71
C ASP A 194 12.50 -10.56 9.98
N LEU A 195 12.37 -11.76 9.42
CA LEU A 195 11.18 -12.64 9.47
C LEU A 195 11.61 -14.05 9.89
N LYS A 196 11.07 -14.55 10.99
CA LYS A 196 11.51 -15.80 11.64
C LYS A 196 10.31 -16.58 12.16
N ASP A 197 10.45 -17.89 12.36
CA ASP A 197 9.44 -18.70 13.05
C ASP A 197 8.02 -18.60 12.42
N ASN A 198 7.93 -19.10 11.18
CA ASN A 198 6.67 -19.27 10.45
C ASN A 198 5.93 -17.96 10.13
N VAL A 199 6.61 -16.92 9.64
CA VAL A 199 6.00 -15.66 9.14
C VAL A 199 5.57 -15.80 7.68
N GLN A 200 4.34 -15.40 7.34
CA GLN A 200 3.82 -15.52 5.97
C GLN A 200 2.94 -14.34 5.51
N TYR A 201 2.81 -14.19 4.18
CA TYR A 201 1.98 -13.15 3.54
C TYR A 201 2.43 -11.73 3.88
N VAL A 202 3.72 -11.47 3.65
CA VAL A 202 4.33 -10.17 3.93
C VAL A 202 4.64 -9.44 2.63
N THR A 203 4.49 -8.12 2.62
CA THR A 203 4.94 -7.26 1.53
C THR A 203 5.72 -6.08 2.09
N LEU A 204 6.96 -5.92 1.61
CA LEU A 204 7.77 -4.72 1.79
C LEU A 204 7.80 -3.96 0.46
N SER A 205 7.20 -2.79 0.42
CA SER A 205 7.10 -1.99 -0.80
C SER A 205 7.54 -0.55 -0.64
N TYR A 206 8.05 0.05 -1.72
CA TYR A 206 8.39 1.47 -1.77
C TYR A 206 9.26 1.94 -0.60
N SER A 207 10.15 1.10 -0.08
CA SER A 207 10.91 1.38 1.14
C SER A 207 12.39 1.59 0.84
N ILE A 208 13.07 2.34 1.70
CA ILE A 208 14.52 2.48 1.67
C ILE A 208 15.11 1.62 2.78
N LEU A 209 16.11 0.81 2.45
CA LEU A 209 16.95 0.07 3.38
C LEU A 209 18.39 0.50 3.10
N ARG A 210 19.10 1.01 4.11
CA ARG A 210 20.44 1.53 3.88
C ARG A 210 21.41 1.45 5.05
N ASN A 211 22.70 1.58 4.71
CA ASN A 211 23.81 1.76 5.64
C ASN A 211 23.91 0.66 6.72
N SER A 212 23.61 -0.58 6.34
CA SER A 212 23.54 -1.72 7.25
C SER A 212 24.41 -2.87 6.77
N GLY A 213 25.04 -3.58 7.70
CA GLY A 213 25.68 -4.85 7.36
C GLY A 213 24.69 -5.93 6.91
N ARG A 214 23.42 -5.85 7.34
CA ARG A 214 22.38 -6.84 7.02
C ARG A 214 21.08 -6.16 6.61
N GLY A 215 20.64 -6.40 5.38
CA GLY A 215 19.37 -5.87 4.88
C GLY A 215 18.15 -6.55 5.50
N GLY A 216 18.13 -7.87 5.56
CA GLY A 216 17.00 -8.60 6.12
C GLY A 216 17.09 -10.11 5.91
N LEU A 217 16.59 -10.85 6.88
CA LEU A 217 16.60 -12.30 6.91
C LEU A 217 15.18 -12.88 6.89
N VAL A 218 15.01 -14.00 6.19
CA VAL A 218 13.82 -14.84 6.17
C VAL A 218 14.22 -16.25 6.55
N GLY A 219 13.80 -16.68 7.74
CA GLY A 219 14.22 -17.94 8.36
C GLY A 219 15.52 -17.80 9.13
N SER A 220 15.46 -17.98 10.44
CA SER A 220 16.59 -17.82 11.39
C SER A 220 17.69 -18.88 11.23
N SER A 221 17.33 -20.08 10.79
CA SER A 221 18.23 -21.23 10.63
C SER A 221 17.88 -22.01 9.37
N GLU A 222 18.77 -22.93 8.95
CA GLU A 222 18.47 -23.85 7.84
C GLU A 222 17.30 -24.80 8.14
N SER A 223 16.79 -24.88 9.37
CA SER A 223 15.56 -25.62 9.70
C SER A 223 14.30 -24.74 9.73
N ASP A 224 14.43 -23.42 9.77
CA ASP A 224 13.33 -22.45 9.81
C ASP A 224 12.82 -22.12 8.40
N ARG A 225 12.21 -23.12 7.74
CA ARG A 225 11.79 -23.10 6.32
C ARG A 225 10.32 -22.77 6.09
N SER A 226 9.56 -22.55 7.17
CA SER A 226 8.11 -22.33 7.12
C SER A 226 7.72 -20.88 6.80
N ASN A 227 8.69 -19.97 6.80
CA ASN A 227 8.50 -18.59 6.35
C ASN A 227 8.29 -18.56 4.83
N GLY A 228 7.44 -17.68 4.32
CA GLY A 228 7.22 -17.61 2.87
C GLY A 228 6.03 -16.78 2.44
N PHE A 229 5.80 -16.72 1.12
CA PHE A 229 4.83 -15.81 0.51
C PHE A 229 5.19 -14.35 0.85
N ILE A 230 6.38 -13.94 0.42
CA ILE A 230 6.93 -12.62 0.72
C ILE A 230 7.12 -11.84 -0.58
N THR A 231 6.76 -10.56 -0.58
CA THR A 231 6.98 -9.67 -1.72
C THR A 231 7.90 -8.53 -1.34
N TYR A 232 8.89 -8.27 -2.17
CA TYR A 232 9.76 -7.09 -2.10
C TYR A 232 9.62 -6.34 -3.41
N ASN A 233 9.04 -5.14 -3.39
CA ASN A 233 8.91 -4.35 -4.63
C ASN A 233 9.16 -2.86 -4.49
N ASN A 234 9.70 -2.27 -5.55
CA ASN A 234 9.94 -0.83 -5.63
C ASN A 234 10.78 -0.27 -4.46
N ASN A 235 11.60 -1.11 -3.82
CA ASN A 235 12.47 -0.70 -2.73
C ASN A 235 13.83 -0.20 -3.23
N LEU A 236 14.45 0.68 -2.45
CA LEU A 236 15.86 1.04 -2.58
C LEU A 236 16.67 0.28 -1.53
N TYR A 237 17.65 -0.50 -1.98
CA TYR A 237 18.70 -1.07 -1.14
C TYR A 237 19.99 -0.34 -1.44
N GLU A 238 20.54 0.38 -0.46
CA GLU A 238 21.70 1.27 -0.66
C GLU A 238 22.76 1.04 0.41
N ASN A 239 24.01 0.79 -0.01
CA ASN A 239 25.14 0.66 0.92
C ASN A 239 24.87 -0.41 2.00
N ILE A 240 24.73 -1.66 1.54
CA ILE A 240 24.43 -2.83 2.40
C ILE A 240 25.46 -3.92 2.14
N ASP A 241 25.98 -4.57 3.19
CA ASP A 241 26.94 -5.66 2.98
C ASP A 241 26.26 -6.89 2.38
N SER A 242 25.21 -7.41 3.05
CA SER A 242 24.54 -8.62 2.62
C SER A 242 23.06 -8.74 3.02
N ARG A 243 22.45 -9.86 2.62
CA ARG A 243 21.09 -10.28 2.99
C ARG A 243 20.01 -9.32 2.46
N THR A 244 19.79 -9.29 1.15
CA THR A 244 18.77 -8.42 0.54
C THR A 244 17.71 -9.14 -0.32
N PRO A 245 17.05 -10.22 0.19
CA PRO A 245 17.16 -10.81 1.53
C PRO A 245 18.07 -12.05 1.57
N LEU A 246 18.40 -12.52 2.78
CA LEU A 246 18.74 -13.94 2.99
C LEU A 246 17.43 -14.72 3.11
N LEU A 247 17.19 -15.68 2.22
CA LEU A 247 15.93 -16.40 2.10
C LEU A 247 16.13 -17.89 2.31
N ARG A 248 15.52 -18.46 3.35
CA ARG A 248 15.49 -19.90 3.63
C ARG A 248 14.09 -20.47 3.45
N GLY A 249 13.97 -21.52 2.64
CA GLY A 249 12.68 -22.10 2.29
C GLY A 249 11.74 -21.08 1.64
N GLY A 250 10.43 -21.32 1.72
CA GLY A 250 9.43 -20.34 1.26
C GLY A 250 9.47 -19.95 -0.22
N ILE A 251 8.63 -18.96 -0.53
CA ILE A 251 8.58 -18.29 -1.84
C ILE A 251 8.70 -16.79 -1.62
N ALA A 252 9.59 -16.15 -2.38
CA ALA A 252 9.69 -14.70 -2.44
C ALA A 252 9.50 -14.20 -3.88
N HIS A 253 8.78 -13.10 -4.05
CA HIS A 253 8.68 -12.36 -5.30
C HIS A 253 9.35 -11.00 -5.13
N ILE A 254 10.38 -10.76 -5.94
CA ILE A 254 11.32 -9.65 -5.80
C ILE A 254 11.36 -8.92 -7.15
N TYR A 255 10.70 -7.77 -7.23
CA TYR A 255 10.58 -7.04 -8.50
C TYR A 255 10.66 -5.52 -8.39
N ASN A 256 11.06 -4.84 -9.47
CA ASN A 256 11.20 -3.38 -9.53
C ASN A 256 12.07 -2.77 -8.40
N ASN A 257 12.93 -3.53 -7.74
CA ASN A 257 13.81 -2.97 -6.70
C ASN A 257 15.07 -2.39 -7.34
N HIS A 258 15.60 -1.33 -6.73
CA HIS A 258 16.90 -0.76 -7.08
C HIS A 258 17.91 -1.11 -5.98
N TYR A 259 18.97 -1.81 -6.37
CA TYR A 259 20.08 -2.18 -5.50
C TYR A 259 21.31 -1.38 -5.92
N VAL A 260 21.91 -0.65 -4.99
CA VAL A 260 23.13 0.13 -5.22
C VAL A 260 24.13 -0.10 -4.10
N SER A 261 25.37 -0.45 -4.45
CA SER A 261 26.44 -0.69 -3.47
C SER A 261 26.12 -1.83 -2.50
N LEU A 262 25.85 -3.02 -3.04
CA LEU A 262 25.90 -4.26 -2.26
C LEU A 262 27.35 -4.75 -2.18
N HIS A 263 27.93 -4.81 -0.98
CA HIS A 263 29.37 -5.01 -0.80
C HIS A 263 29.81 -6.47 -0.83
N GLU A 264 28.99 -7.38 -0.32
CA GLU A 264 29.32 -8.81 -0.26
C GLU A 264 28.41 -9.66 -1.14
N SER A 265 27.09 -9.63 -0.90
CA SER A 265 26.12 -10.47 -1.62
C SER A 265 24.69 -9.91 -1.55
N GLY A 266 23.84 -10.26 -2.51
CA GLY A 266 22.45 -9.78 -2.56
C GLY A 266 21.42 -10.81 -2.08
N ILE A 267 20.52 -11.17 -3.00
CA ILE A 267 19.46 -12.15 -2.81
C ILE A 267 20.11 -13.53 -2.64
N ASN A 268 20.02 -14.07 -1.43
CA ASN A 268 20.66 -15.32 -1.05
C ASN A 268 19.61 -16.40 -0.81
N SER A 269 19.31 -17.19 -1.85
CA SER A 269 18.30 -18.24 -1.84
C SER A 269 18.90 -19.55 -1.31
N ARG A 270 18.36 -20.08 -0.21
CA ARG A 270 18.90 -21.23 0.54
C ARG A 270 17.81 -22.22 0.96
N ALA A 271 18.22 -23.43 1.37
CA ALA A 271 17.34 -24.42 2.00
C ALA A 271 16.02 -24.65 1.25
N GLY A 272 16.09 -24.78 -0.08
CA GLY A 272 14.93 -25.01 -0.93
C GLY A 272 14.06 -23.78 -1.21
N ALA A 273 14.51 -22.58 -0.84
CA ALA A 273 13.84 -21.33 -1.17
C ALA A 273 13.61 -21.16 -2.67
N ARG A 274 12.55 -20.42 -3.04
CA ARG A 274 12.25 -20.10 -4.43
C ARG A 274 12.01 -18.61 -4.60
N ALA A 275 12.96 -17.92 -5.23
CA ALA A 275 12.88 -16.50 -5.51
C ALA A 275 12.49 -16.23 -6.97
N LYS A 276 11.37 -15.53 -7.20
CA LYS A 276 11.09 -14.91 -8.50
C LYS A 276 11.73 -13.52 -8.50
N VAL A 277 12.75 -13.31 -9.31
CA VAL A 277 13.56 -12.08 -9.35
C VAL A 277 13.39 -11.43 -10.72
N GLU A 278 12.53 -10.41 -10.82
CA GLU A 278 12.21 -9.81 -12.11
C GLU A 278 12.21 -8.28 -12.16
N ASN A 279 12.70 -7.73 -13.27
CA ASN A 279 12.75 -6.29 -13.52
C ASN A 279 13.40 -5.46 -12.39
N ASN A 280 14.40 -6.01 -11.71
CA ASN A 280 15.20 -5.25 -10.74
C ASN A 280 16.39 -4.58 -11.44
N TYR A 281 16.89 -3.49 -10.85
CA TYR A 281 18.11 -2.82 -11.31
C TYR A 281 19.19 -2.96 -10.24
N PHE A 282 20.28 -3.64 -10.57
CA PHE A 282 21.45 -3.78 -9.71
C PHE A 282 22.57 -2.91 -10.24
N ARG A 283 23.15 -2.06 -9.37
CA ARG A 283 24.21 -1.13 -9.72
C ARG A 283 25.38 -1.22 -8.75
N ASN A 284 26.62 -1.20 -9.26
CA ASN A 284 27.84 -1.12 -8.43
C ASN A 284 27.82 -2.12 -7.27
N SER A 285 27.50 -3.38 -7.55
CA SER A 285 27.16 -4.36 -6.53
C SER A 285 27.89 -5.69 -6.75
N LYS A 286 28.04 -6.48 -5.71
CA LYS A 286 28.69 -7.79 -5.76
C LYS A 286 27.73 -8.93 -5.47
N ASP A 287 27.87 -10.03 -6.21
CA ASP A 287 27.22 -11.32 -5.97
C ASP A 287 25.71 -11.18 -5.65
N VAL A 288 24.99 -10.48 -6.53
CA VAL A 288 23.65 -9.97 -6.22
C VAL A 288 22.55 -11.04 -6.17
N LEU A 289 22.83 -12.25 -6.66
CA LEU A 289 21.93 -13.39 -6.62
C LEU A 289 22.72 -14.70 -6.53
N GLY A 290 22.32 -15.61 -5.66
CA GLY A 290 22.88 -16.96 -5.62
C GLY A 290 22.54 -17.70 -4.34
N THR A 291 23.33 -18.75 -4.08
CA THR A 291 23.37 -19.44 -2.79
C THR A 291 24.75 -19.16 -2.19
N PHE A 292 24.81 -18.49 -1.03
CA PHE A 292 26.09 -18.17 -0.38
C PHE A 292 26.11 -18.67 1.06
N TYR A 293 27.28 -19.06 1.56
CA TYR A 293 27.53 -19.39 2.97
C TYR A 293 26.72 -20.60 3.48
N THR A 294 26.37 -21.53 2.58
CA THR A 294 25.71 -22.79 2.90
C THR A 294 25.84 -23.81 1.76
N SER A 295 25.78 -25.10 2.09
CA SER A 295 25.61 -26.19 1.11
C SER A 295 24.15 -26.45 0.75
N GLU A 296 23.20 -25.89 1.51
CA GLU A 296 21.76 -26.06 1.25
C GLU A 296 21.26 -25.06 0.21
N ALA A 297 21.24 -25.48 -1.04
CA ALA A 297 20.85 -24.63 -2.16
C ALA A 297 19.37 -24.21 -2.11
N GLY A 298 19.12 -22.96 -2.50
CA GLY A 298 17.81 -22.51 -2.96
C GLY A 298 17.73 -22.45 -4.48
N TYR A 299 16.65 -21.86 -4.96
CA TYR A 299 16.27 -21.75 -6.36
C TYR A 299 15.82 -20.33 -6.70
N TRP A 300 15.89 -20.00 -7.97
CA TRP A 300 15.44 -18.72 -8.51
C TRP A 300 14.92 -18.84 -9.94
N GLN A 301 13.99 -17.95 -10.26
CA GLN A 301 13.56 -17.66 -11.62
C GLN A 301 13.84 -16.19 -11.91
N VAL A 302 14.61 -15.91 -12.95
CA VAL A 302 15.03 -14.56 -13.33
C VAL A 302 14.33 -14.09 -14.61
N ALA A 303 13.99 -12.80 -14.70
CA ALA A 303 13.48 -12.17 -15.92
C ALA A 303 13.74 -10.65 -15.92
N GLY A 304 14.18 -10.07 -17.04
CA GLY A 304 14.20 -8.61 -17.22
C GLY A 304 15.08 -7.78 -16.28
N ASN A 305 15.95 -8.38 -15.46
CA ASN A 305 16.84 -7.64 -14.55
C ASN A 305 17.97 -6.94 -15.33
N ILE A 306 18.42 -5.79 -14.82
CA ILE A 306 19.62 -5.10 -15.30
C ILE A 306 20.75 -5.25 -14.28
N PHE A 307 21.94 -5.63 -14.77
CA PHE A 307 23.17 -5.75 -13.99
C PHE A 307 24.18 -4.71 -14.49
N ASP A 308 24.20 -3.55 -13.85
CA ASP A 308 25.05 -2.40 -14.19
C ASP A 308 26.26 -2.36 -13.25
N ASN A 309 27.47 -2.58 -13.77
CA ASN A 309 28.69 -2.68 -12.96
C ASN A 309 28.54 -3.67 -11.78
N VAL A 310 28.08 -4.89 -12.06
CA VAL A 310 27.97 -5.96 -11.08
C VAL A 310 29.17 -6.90 -11.19
N THR A 311 29.85 -7.14 -10.07
CA THR A 311 30.95 -8.10 -9.99
C THR A 311 30.49 -9.43 -9.42
N TRP A 312 31.03 -10.52 -9.96
CA TRP A 312 30.67 -11.88 -9.55
C TRP A 312 31.92 -12.65 -9.14
N SER A 313 31.87 -13.30 -7.98
CA SER A 313 32.92 -14.21 -7.54
C SER A 313 32.89 -15.52 -8.35
N SER A 314 34.02 -16.23 -8.38
CA SER A 314 34.02 -17.63 -8.85
C SER A 314 33.32 -18.52 -7.83
N ARG A 315 32.68 -19.60 -8.30
CA ARG A 315 32.16 -20.63 -7.38
C ARG A 315 33.30 -21.25 -6.59
N SER A 316 33.15 -21.31 -5.27
CA SER A 316 34.12 -21.92 -4.37
C SER A 316 33.43 -22.33 -3.07
N GLY A 317 33.59 -23.59 -2.66
CA GLY A 317 32.98 -24.11 -1.44
C GLY A 317 31.46 -23.87 -1.39
N ASP A 318 31.03 -23.14 -0.38
CA ASP A 318 29.63 -22.79 -0.11
C ASP A 318 29.18 -21.45 -0.73
N THR A 319 30.03 -20.86 -1.59
CA THR A 319 29.77 -19.62 -2.32
C THR A 319 29.45 -19.96 -3.78
N ASN A 320 28.17 -19.86 -4.14
CA ASN A 320 27.62 -20.24 -5.44
C ASN A 320 26.82 -19.10 -6.08
N PRO A 321 27.50 -18.09 -6.67
CA PRO A 321 26.82 -16.99 -7.36
C PRO A 321 26.07 -17.49 -8.61
N ALA A 322 24.96 -16.83 -8.94
CA ALA A 322 24.15 -17.13 -10.12
C ALA A 322 24.73 -16.52 -11.41
N GLY A 323 25.46 -15.42 -11.30
CA GLY A 323 26.06 -14.74 -12.44
C GLY A 323 27.41 -15.32 -12.90
N PRO A 324 28.08 -14.68 -13.88
CA PRO A 324 27.74 -13.37 -14.46
C PRO A 324 26.52 -13.37 -15.39
N ASN A 325 26.04 -14.55 -15.81
CA ASN A 325 24.85 -14.71 -16.63
C ASN A 325 23.78 -15.54 -15.90
N PRO A 326 23.00 -14.95 -14.98
CA PRO A 326 22.01 -15.71 -14.22
C PRO A 326 20.98 -16.40 -15.12
N THR A 327 20.84 -17.71 -14.94
CA THR A 327 19.79 -18.51 -15.57
C THR A 327 18.80 -19.02 -14.53
N SER A 328 17.53 -19.12 -14.90
CA SER A 328 16.51 -19.72 -14.05
C SER A 328 16.80 -21.20 -13.82
N ASN A 329 16.68 -21.67 -12.58
CA ASN A 329 16.81 -23.09 -12.21
C ASN A 329 15.51 -23.66 -11.62
N THR A 330 14.44 -22.87 -11.62
CA THR A 330 13.09 -23.28 -11.22
C THR A 330 12.05 -22.43 -11.94
N THR A 331 10.78 -22.74 -11.71
CA THR A 331 9.63 -21.89 -12.07
C THR A 331 8.83 -21.57 -10.80
N VAL A 332 8.41 -20.31 -10.67
CA VAL A 332 7.68 -19.78 -9.52
C VAL A 332 6.36 -19.19 -10.00
N SER A 333 5.25 -19.64 -9.43
CA SER A 333 3.91 -19.10 -9.71
C SER A 333 3.56 -17.98 -8.74
N ILE A 334 3.09 -16.85 -9.27
CA ILE A 334 2.67 -15.67 -8.50
C ILE A 334 1.14 -15.55 -8.55
N PRO A 335 0.43 -15.72 -7.42
CA PRO A 335 -1.03 -15.84 -7.39
C PRO A 335 -1.79 -14.50 -7.31
N TYR A 336 -1.10 -13.37 -7.47
CA TYR A 336 -1.69 -12.03 -7.42
C TYR A 336 -1.35 -11.24 -8.67
N SER A 337 -2.17 -10.23 -8.96
CA SER A 337 -1.88 -9.26 -10.02
C SER A 337 -0.81 -8.27 -9.56
N TYR A 338 0.11 -7.92 -10.44
CA TYR A 338 1.15 -6.92 -10.23
C TYR A 338 1.49 -6.23 -11.55
N ARG A 339 2.21 -5.11 -11.47
CA ARG A 339 2.71 -4.38 -12.63
C ARG A 339 4.22 -4.28 -12.52
N LEU A 340 4.90 -4.51 -13.63
CA LEU A 340 6.34 -4.34 -13.74
C LEU A 340 6.62 -3.01 -14.42
N ASP A 341 7.59 -2.29 -13.89
CA ASP A 341 8.21 -1.17 -14.60
C ASP A 341 9.27 -1.72 -15.54
N GLY A 342 9.63 -0.96 -16.57
CA GLY A 342 10.85 -1.26 -17.33
C GLY A 342 12.06 -1.18 -16.38
N ALA A 343 12.88 -2.23 -16.31
CA ALA A 343 13.99 -2.26 -15.35
C ALA A 343 14.91 -1.02 -15.46
N ASN A 344 15.09 -0.48 -16.67
CA ASN A 344 15.91 0.72 -16.92
C ASN A 344 15.38 2.00 -16.24
N CYS A 345 14.09 2.09 -15.94
CA CYS A 345 13.49 3.26 -15.30
C CYS A 345 13.30 3.09 -13.78
N VAL A 346 13.50 1.87 -13.26
CA VAL A 346 13.40 1.55 -11.83
C VAL A 346 14.24 2.50 -10.96
N PRO A 347 15.50 2.84 -11.28
CA PRO A 347 16.26 3.81 -10.47
C PRO A 347 15.57 5.17 -10.33
N ASN A 348 14.98 5.69 -11.41
CA ASN A 348 14.27 6.97 -11.39
C ASN A 348 12.99 6.88 -10.56
N ILE A 349 12.19 5.82 -10.77
CA ILE A 349 10.95 5.58 -10.01
C ILE A 349 11.26 5.50 -8.52
N VAL A 350 12.15 4.58 -8.14
CA VAL A 350 12.51 4.32 -6.75
C VAL A 350 13.06 5.57 -6.07
N SER A 351 13.87 6.40 -6.75
CA SER A 351 14.38 7.66 -6.18
C SER A 351 13.28 8.66 -5.79
N GLN A 352 12.15 8.59 -6.48
CA GLN A 352 11.02 9.51 -6.34
C GLN A 352 9.93 9.00 -5.39
N THR A 353 9.83 7.68 -5.26
CA THR A 353 8.74 7.03 -4.53
C THR A 353 9.20 6.42 -3.21
N ALA A 354 10.40 5.82 -3.16
CA ALA A 354 10.77 5.01 -2.01
C ALA A 354 11.12 5.84 -0.76
N GLY A 355 10.68 5.34 0.38
CA GLY A 355 10.99 5.87 1.71
C GLY A 355 9.88 6.72 2.33
N ALA A 356 10.09 7.02 3.60
CA ALA A 356 9.19 7.89 4.34
C ALA A 356 9.25 9.34 3.81
N ASN A 357 8.17 10.09 4.02
CA ASN A 357 8.01 11.49 3.65
C ASN A 357 8.13 11.76 2.13
N LYS A 358 7.78 10.78 1.30
CA LYS A 358 7.70 10.91 -0.16
C LYS A 358 6.27 11.12 -0.69
N GLY A 359 5.31 11.37 0.22
CA GLY A 359 3.89 11.48 -0.14
C GLY A 359 3.28 10.15 -0.57
N ASN A 360 3.88 9.02 -0.16
CA ASN A 360 3.45 7.67 -0.48
C ASN A 360 3.25 7.40 -1.98
N ARG A 361 4.02 8.08 -2.85
CA ARG A 361 3.90 7.99 -4.31
C ARG A 361 4.14 6.58 -4.81
N VAL A 362 3.37 6.13 -5.79
CA VAL A 362 3.46 4.78 -6.35
C VAL A 362 3.67 4.82 -7.86
N SER A 363 4.28 3.77 -8.41
CA SER A 363 4.39 3.60 -9.87
C SER A 363 3.07 3.12 -10.48
N ASP A 364 2.77 3.56 -11.69
CA ASP A 364 1.66 3.06 -12.51
C ASP A 364 2.06 1.87 -13.42
N GLY A 365 3.34 1.48 -13.42
CA GLY A 365 3.90 0.45 -14.29
C GLY A 365 4.29 0.93 -15.69
N ASN A 366 4.24 2.24 -15.94
CA ASN A 366 4.65 2.86 -17.20
C ASN A 366 5.86 3.78 -17.00
N CYS A 367 6.77 3.42 -16.08
CA CYS A 367 7.92 4.25 -15.73
C CYS A 367 7.53 5.65 -15.23
N THR A 368 6.34 5.79 -14.64
CA THR A 368 5.81 7.08 -14.18
C THR A 368 5.34 7.00 -12.72
N PRO A 369 5.86 7.87 -11.83
CA PRO A 369 5.41 7.94 -10.45
C PRO A 369 4.16 8.81 -10.30
N THR A 370 3.20 8.33 -9.53
CA THR A 370 1.89 8.93 -9.28
C THR A 370 1.68 9.19 -7.79
N THR A 371 0.93 10.24 -7.45
CA THR A 371 0.57 10.53 -6.05
C THR A 371 -0.69 9.76 -5.68
N PRO A 372 -0.78 9.14 -4.48
CA PRO A 372 -2.03 8.54 -4.02
C PRO A 372 -3.09 9.62 -3.94
N THR A 373 -4.30 9.33 -4.43
CA THR A 373 -5.44 10.20 -4.16
C THR A 373 -5.75 10.12 -2.66
N PRO A 374 -5.80 11.25 -1.91
CA PRO A 374 -6.23 11.22 -0.52
C PRO A 374 -7.58 10.53 -0.42
N GLY A 375 -7.69 9.52 0.45
CA GLY A 375 -8.99 8.95 0.80
C GLY A 375 -9.89 10.05 1.39
N PRO A 376 -11.23 9.93 1.30
CA PRO A 376 -12.12 10.93 1.87
C PRO A 376 -11.85 11.08 3.37
N THR A 377 -11.39 12.26 3.79
CA THR A 377 -11.25 12.61 5.20
C THR A 377 -12.63 12.63 5.83
N SER A 378 -12.87 11.77 6.83
CA SER A 378 -14.10 11.81 7.63
C SER A 378 -14.15 13.13 8.42
N PRO A 379 -15.17 14.00 8.23
CA PRO A 379 -15.33 15.17 9.07
C PRO A 379 -15.88 14.76 10.45
N THR A 380 -15.42 15.48 11.48
CA THR A 380 -15.86 15.32 12.88
C THR A 380 -17.41 15.40 13.00
N PRO A 381 -18.09 14.46 13.69
CA PRO A 381 -19.54 14.52 13.82
C PRO A 381 -20.01 15.61 14.79
N GLY A 382 -20.84 16.53 14.30
CA GLY A 382 -21.83 17.25 15.12
C GLY A 382 -23.05 16.36 15.42
N PRO A 383 -23.96 16.76 16.34
CA PRO A 383 -24.85 15.82 17.02
C PRO A 383 -25.95 15.21 16.14
N THR A 384 -25.93 13.87 16.10
CA THR A 384 -27.01 12.87 15.99
C THR A 384 -28.32 13.16 15.25
N THR A 385 -28.62 12.32 14.25
CA THR A 385 -29.93 11.65 14.00
C THR A 385 -29.64 10.31 13.26
N PRO A 386 -30.36 9.17 13.50
CA PRO A 386 -29.80 7.82 13.32
C PRO A 386 -29.96 7.16 11.92
N THR A 387 -28.90 6.41 11.55
CA THR A 387 -28.70 5.13 10.79
C THR A 387 -29.83 4.57 9.88
N PRO A 388 -29.54 3.91 8.71
CA PRO A 388 -28.85 2.60 8.65
C PRO A 388 -27.84 2.35 7.50
N GLY A 389 -26.73 1.66 7.85
CA GLY A 389 -26.23 0.46 7.14
C GLY A 389 -25.28 0.61 5.93
N PRO A 390 -24.33 -0.33 5.72
CA PRO A 390 -23.04 -0.05 5.07
C PRO A 390 -22.98 -0.45 3.58
N THR A 391 -22.19 0.27 2.77
CA THR A 391 -21.82 -0.15 1.41
C THR A 391 -20.30 -0.28 1.25
N THR A 392 -19.92 -1.45 0.74
CA THR A 392 -18.57 -1.96 0.44
C THR A 392 -18.01 -1.30 -0.83
N PRO A 393 -16.69 -1.00 -0.92
CA PRO A 393 -16.05 -0.51 -2.15
C PRO A 393 -15.57 -1.67 -3.05
N THR A 394 -15.61 -1.45 -4.37
CA THR A 394 -15.26 -2.41 -5.42
C THR A 394 -13.91 -2.13 -6.11
N PRO A 395 -13.14 -3.15 -6.57
CA PRO A 395 -11.86 -3.02 -7.28
C PRO A 395 -11.96 -2.76 -8.80
N GLY A 396 -10.91 -2.18 -9.39
CA GLY A 396 -10.67 -2.09 -10.84
C GLY A 396 -10.09 -3.39 -11.47
N PRO A 397 -9.82 -3.38 -12.78
CA PRO A 397 -10.28 -4.39 -13.74
C PRO A 397 -9.49 -5.70 -13.63
N THR A 398 -10.15 -6.73 -13.12
CA THR A 398 -9.72 -8.12 -13.29
C THR A 398 -10.09 -8.62 -14.68
N ASN A 399 -9.37 -9.63 -15.15
CA ASN A 399 -9.80 -10.50 -16.25
C ASN A 399 -11.29 -10.88 -16.10
N PRO A 400 -12.00 -11.11 -17.22
CA PRO A 400 -13.44 -11.35 -17.18
C PRO A 400 -13.76 -12.50 -16.19
N PRO A 401 -14.86 -12.38 -15.44
CA PRO A 401 -15.30 -13.40 -14.52
C PRO A 401 -15.51 -14.75 -15.23
N GLY A 402 -15.18 -15.86 -14.58
CA GLY A 402 -15.58 -17.17 -15.09
C GLY A 402 -17.11 -17.32 -15.09
N GLY A 403 -17.71 -17.75 -16.20
CA GLY A 403 -19.15 -17.97 -16.34
C GLY A 403 -19.72 -17.47 -17.67
N THR A 404 -20.98 -17.80 -17.97
CA THR A 404 -21.70 -17.31 -19.15
C THR A 404 -22.07 -15.84 -18.95
N ASN A 405 -21.69 -14.95 -19.88
CA ASN A 405 -22.13 -13.55 -19.87
C ASN A 405 -23.63 -13.49 -20.19
N LEU A 406 -24.44 -13.11 -19.20
CA LEU A 406 -25.90 -13.05 -19.27
C LEU A 406 -26.43 -11.82 -20.01
N SER A 407 -25.55 -10.88 -20.36
CA SER A 407 -25.91 -9.68 -21.11
C SER A 407 -26.09 -9.96 -22.60
N LEU A 408 -25.38 -10.95 -23.15
CA LEU A 408 -25.46 -11.30 -24.57
C LEU A 408 -26.87 -11.81 -24.91
N GLY A 409 -27.57 -11.11 -25.81
CA GLY A 409 -28.95 -11.41 -26.19
C GLY A 409 -30.03 -10.89 -25.24
N ALA A 410 -29.66 -10.11 -24.22
CA ALA A 410 -30.59 -9.38 -23.37
C ALA A 410 -31.13 -8.11 -24.07
N GLY A 411 -32.01 -7.35 -23.40
CA GLY A 411 -32.36 -5.99 -23.80
C GLY A 411 -31.48 -4.95 -23.11
N ALA A 412 -31.34 -3.76 -23.70
CA ALA A 412 -30.66 -2.62 -23.08
C ALA A 412 -31.45 -1.31 -23.24
N ASP A 413 -31.37 -0.42 -22.25
CA ASP A 413 -31.87 0.96 -22.29
C ASP A 413 -31.04 1.85 -21.34
N GLY A 414 -31.33 3.16 -21.27
CA GLY A 414 -30.57 4.07 -20.42
C GLY A 414 -31.17 5.48 -20.36
N SER A 415 -30.51 6.41 -19.66
CA SER A 415 -31.04 7.77 -19.43
C SER A 415 -30.89 8.71 -20.61
N SER A 416 -29.79 8.62 -21.36
CA SER A 416 -29.53 9.40 -22.57
C SER A 416 -28.45 8.72 -23.42
N LYS A 417 -28.26 9.17 -24.66
CA LYS A 417 -27.14 8.72 -25.51
C LYS A 417 -26.68 9.83 -26.45
N GLY A 418 -25.38 9.86 -26.72
CA GLY A 418 -24.77 10.71 -27.74
C GLY A 418 -25.16 10.29 -29.16
N SER A 419 -24.94 11.19 -30.13
CA SER A 419 -25.10 10.87 -31.55
C SER A 419 -24.11 9.78 -31.97
N GLY A 420 -24.56 8.83 -32.79
CA GLY A 420 -23.73 7.73 -33.28
C GLY A 420 -23.51 6.56 -32.31
N THR A 421 -24.15 6.57 -31.13
CA THR A 421 -24.08 5.47 -30.15
C THR A 421 -25.45 4.81 -29.95
N SER A 422 -25.47 3.59 -29.41
CA SER A 422 -26.69 2.85 -29.08
C SER A 422 -26.60 2.23 -27.69
N TYR A 423 -27.73 2.02 -27.02
CA TYR A 423 -27.79 1.23 -25.79
C TYR A 423 -27.42 -0.22 -26.05
N GLY A 424 -27.80 -0.77 -27.21
CA GLY A 424 -27.50 -2.15 -27.57
C GLY A 424 -26.01 -2.45 -27.75
N ASN A 425 -25.16 -1.43 -27.87
CA ASN A 425 -23.72 -1.62 -28.02
C ASN A 425 -23.08 -2.21 -26.76
N VAL A 426 -23.70 -2.11 -25.59
CA VAL A 426 -23.09 -2.64 -24.34
C VAL A 426 -23.37 -4.13 -24.10
N ILE A 427 -24.07 -4.78 -25.02
CA ILE A 427 -24.54 -6.16 -24.90
C ILE A 427 -24.30 -6.98 -26.17
N ASP A 428 -23.52 -6.47 -27.11
CA ASP A 428 -23.28 -7.08 -28.42
C ASP A 428 -21.99 -7.91 -28.48
N GLY A 429 -21.16 -7.86 -27.43
CA GLY A 429 -19.88 -8.57 -27.35
C GLY A 429 -18.77 -7.95 -28.20
N ASN A 430 -18.95 -6.73 -28.71
CA ASN A 430 -18.03 -6.04 -29.59
C ASN A 430 -17.40 -4.82 -28.91
N LEU A 431 -16.16 -4.99 -28.44
CA LEU A 431 -15.40 -3.92 -27.78
C LEU A 431 -15.10 -2.67 -28.66
N ASN A 432 -15.44 -2.69 -29.95
CA ASN A 432 -15.28 -1.55 -30.85
C ASN A 432 -16.54 -0.66 -30.95
N THR A 433 -17.70 -1.15 -30.50
CA THR A 433 -18.90 -0.33 -30.34
C THR A 433 -18.97 0.15 -28.89
N TYR A 434 -19.77 1.19 -28.63
CA TYR A 434 -19.97 1.67 -27.26
C TYR A 434 -21.28 2.43 -27.11
N TRP A 435 -21.79 2.47 -25.88
CA TRP A 435 -22.73 3.49 -25.44
C TRP A 435 -21.96 4.66 -24.80
N SER A 436 -22.44 5.89 -25.05
CA SER A 436 -21.94 7.08 -24.38
C SER A 436 -23.13 7.98 -24.02
N PRO A 437 -23.25 8.47 -22.77
CA PRO A 437 -24.33 9.39 -22.40
C PRO A 437 -24.17 10.76 -23.07
N SER A 438 -25.17 11.63 -22.93
CA SER A 438 -25.13 12.99 -23.49
C SER A 438 -24.19 13.95 -22.71
N GLY A 439 -23.70 13.56 -21.53
CA GLY A 439 -22.80 14.35 -20.70
C GLY A 439 -21.82 13.48 -19.90
N SER A 440 -21.21 14.01 -18.84
CA SER A 440 -20.27 13.27 -17.99
C SER A 440 -20.94 12.29 -17.01
N THR A 441 -22.26 12.22 -16.99
CA THR A 441 -23.06 11.31 -16.16
C THR A 441 -24.15 10.65 -16.99
N GLY A 442 -24.64 9.50 -16.53
CA GLY A 442 -25.72 8.79 -17.23
C GLY A 442 -25.91 7.35 -16.75
N GLN A 443 -27.05 6.79 -17.11
CA GLN A 443 -27.45 5.44 -16.74
C GLN A 443 -27.50 4.56 -17.98
N ILE A 444 -26.99 3.34 -17.84
CA ILE A 444 -27.10 2.27 -18.82
C ILE A 444 -27.55 0.99 -18.11
N SER A 445 -28.45 0.25 -18.74
CA SER A 445 -29.13 -0.89 -18.11
C SER A 445 -29.14 -2.12 -19.00
N VAL A 446 -29.07 -3.29 -18.36
CA VAL A 446 -29.36 -4.59 -18.98
C VAL A 446 -30.68 -5.11 -18.41
N LYS A 447 -31.56 -5.64 -19.26
CA LYS A 447 -32.90 -6.13 -18.89
C LYS A 447 -33.24 -7.48 -19.53
N TRP A 448 -33.96 -8.31 -18.78
CA TRP A 448 -34.37 -9.65 -19.17
C TRP A 448 -35.89 -9.82 -19.14
N GLY A 449 -36.41 -10.73 -19.95
CA GLY A 449 -37.84 -11.05 -19.99
C GLY A 449 -38.36 -11.76 -18.73
N THR A 450 -37.48 -12.34 -17.92
CA THR A 450 -37.75 -12.99 -16.63
C THR A 450 -36.71 -12.56 -15.61
N ALA A 451 -36.96 -12.81 -14.32
CA ALA A 451 -35.99 -12.47 -13.27
C ALA A 451 -34.73 -13.35 -13.42
N THR A 452 -33.58 -12.69 -13.57
CA THR A 452 -32.27 -13.31 -13.76
C THR A 452 -31.43 -13.11 -12.50
N ARG A 453 -30.75 -14.17 -12.06
CA ARG A 453 -29.85 -14.11 -10.91
C ARG A 453 -28.49 -13.57 -11.34
N VAL A 454 -28.08 -12.44 -10.76
CA VAL A 454 -26.80 -11.77 -11.02
C VAL A 454 -26.10 -11.50 -9.69
N SER A 455 -24.80 -11.81 -9.61
CA SER A 455 -23.96 -11.48 -8.45
C SER A 455 -22.72 -10.66 -8.83
N GLN A 456 -22.46 -10.51 -10.13
CA GLN A 456 -21.31 -9.79 -10.61
C GLN A 456 -21.57 -9.14 -11.96
N ILE A 457 -20.94 -7.99 -12.19
CA ILE A 457 -20.93 -7.31 -13.48
C ILE A 457 -19.50 -6.95 -13.88
N ASN A 458 -19.28 -6.68 -15.16
CA ASN A 458 -18.01 -6.16 -15.67
C ASN A 458 -18.27 -5.00 -16.64
N ILE A 459 -17.84 -3.79 -16.29
CA ILE A 459 -17.94 -2.62 -17.16
C ILE A 459 -16.64 -2.46 -17.94
N ARG A 460 -16.72 -2.66 -19.25
CA ARG A 460 -15.60 -2.48 -20.17
C ARG A 460 -15.73 -1.11 -20.81
N GLN A 461 -14.70 -0.27 -20.70
CA GLN A 461 -14.69 1.04 -21.36
C GLN A 461 -14.01 0.99 -22.73
N ALA A 462 -14.56 1.72 -23.69
CA ALA A 462 -13.89 1.98 -24.98
C ALA A 462 -12.90 3.14 -24.84
N SER A 463 -11.89 3.16 -25.72
CA SER A 463 -10.91 4.26 -25.76
C SER A 463 -11.53 5.57 -26.28
N GLY A 464 -10.90 6.70 -25.95
CA GLY A 464 -11.28 8.03 -26.44
C GLY A 464 -12.50 8.66 -25.76
N GLY A 465 -12.94 8.13 -24.62
CA GLY A 465 -13.97 8.73 -23.75
C GLY A 465 -13.41 9.30 -22.44
N GLY A 466 -14.24 9.99 -21.68
CA GLY A 466 -13.93 10.41 -20.31
C GLY A 466 -13.83 9.23 -19.35
N THR A 467 -12.98 9.35 -18.33
CA THR A 467 -12.77 8.30 -17.33
C THR A 467 -13.92 8.31 -16.32
N ILE A 468 -14.59 7.17 -16.16
CA ILE A 468 -15.60 6.99 -15.11
C ILE A 468 -14.94 7.21 -13.73
N GLY A 469 -15.50 8.15 -12.97
CA GLY A 469 -15.01 8.60 -11.67
C GLY A 469 -15.79 7.99 -10.52
N SER A 470 -17.12 8.11 -10.51
CA SER A 470 -17.99 7.50 -9.49
C SER A 470 -19.25 6.91 -10.10
N TRP A 471 -19.76 5.85 -9.49
CA TRP A 471 -20.88 5.09 -10.02
C TRP A 471 -21.65 4.34 -8.93
N ARG A 472 -22.86 3.90 -9.27
CA ARG A 472 -23.66 2.95 -8.48
C ARG A 472 -24.33 1.91 -9.38
N VAL A 473 -24.51 0.71 -8.86
CA VAL A 473 -25.26 -0.38 -9.48
C VAL A 473 -26.61 -0.47 -8.80
N LEU A 474 -27.69 -0.41 -9.56
CA LEU A 474 -29.06 -0.38 -9.06
C LEU A 474 -29.83 -1.61 -9.50
N ASN A 475 -30.59 -2.20 -8.57
CA ASN A 475 -31.76 -2.99 -8.93
C ASN A 475 -32.83 -2.00 -9.40
N SER A 476 -33.17 -2.03 -10.69
CA SER A 476 -34.07 -1.04 -11.27
C SER A 476 -35.54 -1.35 -11.02
N ASP A 477 -35.85 -2.57 -10.56
CA ASP A 477 -37.21 -2.94 -10.16
C ASP A 477 -37.57 -2.33 -8.80
N THR A 478 -36.57 -2.12 -7.92
CA THR A 478 -36.78 -1.67 -6.52
C THR A 478 -36.11 -0.34 -6.17
N GLY A 479 -35.18 0.14 -7.00
CA GLY A 479 -34.33 1.29 -6.70
C GLY A 479 -33.19 1.02 -5.71
N ALA A 480 -33.03 -0.23 -5.25
CA ALA A 480 -31.99 -0.58 -4.29
C ALA A 480 -30.58 -0.46 -4.89
N VAL A 481 -29.65 0.13 -4.16
CA VAL A 481 -28.23 0.17 -4.52
C VAL A 481 -27.59 -1.18 -4.18
N LEU A 482 -27.19 -1.93 -5.20
CA LEU A 482 -26.53 -3.22 -5.07
C LEU A 482 -25.02 -3.07 -4.80
N ALA A 483 -24.40 -2.06 -5.41
CA ALA A 483 -23.01 -1.69 -5.21
C ALA A 483 -22.81 -0.21 -5.53
N SER A 484 -21.75 0.39 -5.00
CA SER A 484 -21.31 1.72 -5.39
C SER A 484 -19.80 1.79 -5.31
N GLY A 485 -19.20 2.65 -6.12
CA GLY A 485 -17.75 2.72 -6.18
C GLY A 485 -17.23 3.92 -6.94
N SER A 486 -15.91 3.96 -7.03
CA SER A 486 -15.17 4.95 -7.81
C SER A 486 -14.19 4.25 -8.77
N GLY A 487 -13.73 4.99 -9.78
CA GLY A 487 -12.88 4.49 -10.84
C GLY A 487 -13.64 3.80 -11.98
N ALA A 488 -12.87 3.18 -12.88
CA ALA A 488 -13.26 2.77 -14.23
C ALA A 488 -14.40 1.73 -14.38
N GLY A 489 -15.07 1.36 -13.29
CA GLY A 489 -16.27 0.52 -13.32
C GLY A 489 -16.04 -0.98 -13.52
N GLY A 490 -14.80 -1.46 -13.67
CA GLY A 490 -14.38 -2.84 -14.03
C GLY A 490 -15.21 -4.01 -13.50
N VAL A 491 -14.61 -4.96 -12.77
CA VAL A 491 -15.37 -6.10 -12.24
C VAL A 491 -15.99 -5.73 -10.90
N ILE A 492 -17.31 -5.81 -10.80
CA ILE A 492 -18.08 -5.39 -9.64
C ILE A 492 -18.90 -6.56 -9.11
N SER A 493 -18.57 -7.04 -7.91
CA SER A 493 -19.30 -8.08 -7.19
C SER A 493 -20.28 -7.47 -6.17
N PHE A 494 -21.44 -8.09 -6.01
CA PHE A 494 -22.46 -7.75 -5.01
C PHE A 494 -23.21 -9.02 -4.57
N ALA A 495 -24.05 -8.90 -3.53
CA ALA A 495 -24.87 -10.03 -3.09
C ALA A 495 -25.76 -10.51 -4.24
N ALA A 496 -25.76 -11.82 -4.49
CA ALA A 496 -26.52 -12.39 -5.59
C ALA A 496 -28.01 -12.00 -5.51
N THR A 497 -28.49 -11.33 -6.55
CA THR A 497 -29.82 -10.73 -6.59
C THR A 497 -30.57 -11.23 -7.81
N SER A 498 -31.84 -11.59 -7.64
CA SER A 498 -32.74 -11.94 -8.76
C SER A 498 -33.56 -10.70 -9.15
N LEU A 499 -33.45 -10.27 -10.41
CA LEU A 499 -34.00 -9.01 -10.89
C LEU A 499 -34.24 -9.05 -12.41
N ARG A 500 -35.15 -8.22 -12.92
CA ARG A 500 -35.44 -8.10 -14.36
C ARG A 500 -34.63 -7.01 -15.04
N LYS A 501 -34.13 -6.02 -14.29
CA LYS A 501 -33.32 -4.93 -14.82
C LYS A 501 -32.24 -4.45 -13.85
N ILE A 502 -30.99 -4.47 -14.28
CA ILE A 502 -29.83 -3.91 -13.56
C ILE A 502 -29.36 -2.65 -14.26
N THR A 503 -29.04 -1.60 -13.49
CA THR A 503 -28.55 -0.33 -14.03
C THR A 503 -27.17 -0.01 -13.47
N PHE A 504 -26.26 0.36 -14.35
CA PHE A 504 -25.02 1.03 -14.01
C PHE A 504 -25.20 2.53 -14.18
N ASP A 505 -25.13 3.27 -13.08
CA ASP A 505 -25.39 4.70 -13.01
C ASP A 505 -24.08 5.44 -12.73
N ILE A 506 -23.59 6.16 -13.74
CA ILE A 506 -22.37 6.96 -13.69
C ILE A 506 -22.73 8.31 -13.05
N THR A 507 -22.22 8.54 -11.84
CA THR A 507 -22.51 9.75 -11.06
C THR A 507 -21.42 10.81 -11.18
N ALA A 508 -20.21 10.45 -11.64
CA ALA A 508 -19.17 11.40 -12.06
C ALA A 508 -18.21 10.77 -13.06
N ALA A 509 -17.69 11.57 -14.00
CA ALA A 509 -16.61 11.20 -14.92
C ALA A 509 -15.81 12.45 -15.33
N SER A 510 -14.55 12.27 -15.77
CA SER A 510 -13.67 13.37 -16.22
C SER A 510 -14.07 13.98 -17.58
N GLY A 511 -15.03 13.37 -18.27
CA GLY A 511 -15.60 13.77 -19.55
C GLY A 511 -16.73 12.80 -19.91
N THR A 512 -17.24 12.83 -21.14
CA THR A 512 -18.30 11.89 -21.56
C THR A 512 -17.75 10.46 -21.68
N PRO A 513 -18.13 9.52 -20.80
CA PRO A 513 -17.56 8.17 -20.79
C PRO A 513 -18.06 7.32 -21.95
N ARG A 514 -17.33 6.28 -22.31
CA ARG A 514 -17.72 5.31 -23.34
C ARG A 514 -17.69 3.91 -22.75
N VAL A 515 -18.86 3.30 -22.59
CA VAL A 515 -18.99 1.91 -22.13
C VAL A 515 -19.09 1.02 -23.36
N ALA A 516 -18.08 0.20 -23.58
CA ALA A 516 -18.05 -0.81 -24.63
C ALA A 516 -18.95 -2.00 -24.26
N GLU A 517 -18.83 -2.53 -23.05
CA GLU A 517 -19.65 -3.67 -22.59
C GLU A 517 -20.12 -3.47 -21.15
N PHE A 518 -21.34 -3.92 -20.89
CA PHE A 518 -21.93 -4.10 -19.57
C PHE A 518 -22.25 -5.59 -19.40
N GLU A 519 -21.23 -6.36 -19.04
CA GLU A 519 -21.34 -7.81 -18.88
C GLU A 519 -21.94 -8.16 -17.50
N THR A 520 -22.72 -9.23 -17.42
CA THR A 520 -23.41 -9.67 -16.20
C THR A 520 -23.19 -11.17 -15.97
N TYR A 521 -23.02 -11.58 -14.72
CA TYR A 521 -22.68 -12.95 -14.32
C TYR A 521 -23.43 -13.35 -13.04
N SER A 522 -23.78 -14.65 -12.94
CA SER A 522 -24.58 -15.24 -11.86
C SER A 522 -23.80 -15.54 -10.59
#